data_AF-A0A9W9ZUT2-F1
#
_entry.id   AF-A0A9W9ZUT2-F1
#
_cell.length_a   1.000
_cell.length_b   1.000
_cell.length_c   1.000
_cell.angle_alpha   90.00
_cell.angle_beta   90.00
_cell.angle_gamma   90.00
#
_symmetry.space_group_name_H-M   'P 1'
#
loop_
_entity.id
_entity.type
_entity.pdbx_description
1 polymer ?
#
loop_
_entity_poly.entity_id
_entity_poly.type
_entity_poly.pdbx_seq_one_letter_code
_entity_poly.pdbx_strand_id
1 'polypeptide(L)'
;MYVGIFVGCGIAGAAVGFVLLSKFLSMFVELGVQTSLTMRDKQWVGNWWLGFAIFGAICVFWSIWLLGFPKEFPKTKKLREMELCQVETSTKVPNEDKEEEEEEEEEEEEEEEEEEGEEEISYSKLKDLPKATKLVFSRLPFVFITLGVCLEHFNISASGTFIPKVIQTQFYLHPGKAALLYGVIAIPCAFVGNLFGEWQYTVFQNVGHAGTRTRQMAGNRV
;
A
#
# COMPACT_ATOMS: atom_id res chain seq x y z
N MET A 1 -3.54 -13.47 1.25
CA MET A 1 -2.36 -14.03 0.54
C MET A 1 -1.75 -13.08 -0.50
N TYR A 2 -2.47 -12.67 -1.56
CA TYR A 2 -1.90 -11.81 -2.63
C TYR A 2 -1.20 -10.54 -2.11
N VAL A 3 -1.86 -9.81 -1.20
CA VAL A 3 -1.30 -8.59 -0.57
C VAL A 3 0.01 -8.88 0.16
N GLY A 4 0.06 -9.91 1.02
CA GLY A 4 1.29 -10.32 1.71
C GLY A 4 2.45 -10.72 0.76
N ILE A 5 2.16 -11.30 -0.41
CA ILE A 5 3.19 -11.56 -1.44
C ILE A 5 3.73 -10.24 -2.02
N PHE A 6 2.83 -9.30 -2.36
CA PHE A 6 3.20 -7.97 -2.87
C PHE A 6 4.04 -7.18 -1.85
N VAL A 7 3.63 -7.17 -0.57
CA VAL A 7 4.38 -6.56 0.54
C VAL A 7 5.74 -7.25 0.73
N GLY A 8 5.79 -8.58 0.67
CA GLY A 8 7.04 -9.34 0.72
C GLY A 8 8.03 -8.98 -0.40
N CYS A 9 7.54 -8.80 -1.63
CA CYS A 9 8.34 -8.30 -2.75
C CYS A 9 8.86 -6.88 -2.50
N GLY A 10 8.05 -5.99 -1.89
CA GLY A 10 8.47 -4.64 -1.49
C GLY A 10 9.60 -4.66 -0.46
N ILE A 11 9.49 -5.50 0.58
CA ILE A 11 10.52 -5.65 1.62
C ILE A 11 11.82 -6.25 1.04
N ALA A 12 11.71 -7.22 0.13
CA ALA A 12 12.87 -7.75 -0.59
C ALA A 12 13.54 -6.68 -1.49
N GLY A 13 12.75 -5.83 -2.15
CA GLY A 13 13.25 -4.68 -2.91
C GLY A 13 14.00 -3.68 -2.03
N ALA A 14 13.46 -3.34 -0.84
CA ALA A 14 14.15 -2.51 0.14
C ALA A 14 15.47 -3.13 0.61
N ALA A 15 15.53 -4.46 0.76
CA ALA A 15 16.75 -5.17 1.14
C ALA A 15 17.88 -5.04 0.10
N VAL A 16 17.55 -5.25 -1.18
CA VAL A 16 18.49 -5.01 -2.29
C VAL A 16 18.88 -3.53 -2.34
N GLY A 17 17.94 -2.62 -2.10
CA GLY A 17 18.18 -1.18 -2.00
C GLY A 17 19.23 -0.80 -0.97
N PHE A 18 19.12 -1.28 0.28
CA PHE A 18 20.11 -1.01 1.34
C PHE A 18 21.51 -1.58 1.01
N VAL A 19 21.58 -2.75 0.37
CA VAL A 19 22.87 -3.34 -0.05
C VAL A 19 23.52 -2.53 -1.18
N LEU A 20 22.75 -2.10 -2.18
CA LEU A 20 23.25 -1.24 -3.27
C LEU A 20 23.67 0.14 -2.74
N LEU A 21 22.83 0.77 -1.91
CA LEU A 21 23.13 2.05 -1.27
C LEU A 21 24.42 1.99 -0.44
N SER A 22 24.62 0.91 0.33
CA SER A 22 25.87 0.67 1.06
C SER A 22 27.10 0.63 0.14
N LYS A 23 27.00 -0.07 -1.00
CA LYS A 23 28.09 -0.14 -2.00
C LYS A 23 28.37 1.22 -2.63
N PHE A 24 27.33 1.99 -2.97
CA PHE A 24 27.49 3.33 -3.56
C PHE A 24 28.09 4.32 -2.55
N LEU A 25 27.67 4.31 -1.28
CA LEU A 25 28.30 5.10 -0.20
C LEU A 25 29.75 4.66 0.11
N SER A 26 30.13 3.42 -0.26
CA SER A 26 31.50 2.89 -0.16
C SER A 26 32.37 3.14 -1.39
N MET A 27 31.81 3.70 -2.46
CA MET A 27 32.54 4.17 -3.64
C MET A 27 32.78 5.67 -3.53
N PHE A 28 33.94 6.15 -4.01
CA PHE A 28 34.22 7.59 -4.07
C PHE A 28 33.38 8.27 -5.18
N VAL A 29 33.21 9.59 -5.10
CA VAL A 29 32.35 10.36 -6.04
C VAL A 29 32.88 10.31 -7.48
N GLU A 30 34.20 10.31 -7.64
CA GLU A 30 34.88 10.25 -8.94
C GLU A 30 35.23 8.80 -9.31
N LEU A 31 34.70 8.35 -10.45
CA LEU A 31 34.95 7.00 -10.97
C LEU A 31 36.34 6.92 -11.62
N GLY A 32 37.30 6.33 -10.91
CA GLY A 32 38.63 5.99 -11.44
C GLY A 32 39.81 6.81 -10.89
N VAL A 33 39.57 7.78 -10.00
CA VAL A 33 40.64 8.55 -9.36
C VAL A 33 41.11 7.86 -8.08
N GLN A 34 42.39 7.48 -8.04
CA GLN A 34 43.02 6.86 -6.86
C GLN A 34 43.38 7.94 -5.81
N THR A 35 42.38 8.42 -5.07
CA THR A 35 42.57 9.44 -4.03
C THR A 35 43.24 8.86 -2.78
N SER A 36 44.16 9.64 -2.19
CA SER A 36 44.74 9.35 -0.86
C SER A 36 43.79 9.66 0.30
N LEU A 37 42.59 10.20 0.00
CA LEU A 37 41.55 10.53 0.97
C LEU A 37 41.01 9.26 1.62
N THR A 38 41.38 9.05 2.89
CA THR A 38 40.90 7.91 3.67
C THR A 38 39.42 8.06 3.98
N MET A 39 38.70 6.93 3.96
CA MET A 39 37.29 6.73 4.34
C MET A 39 36.82 7.28 5.71
N ARG A 40 37.70 7.95 6.47
CA ARG A 40 37.41 8.64 7.75
C ARG A 40 37.37 10.16 7.63
N ASP A 41 37.80 10.72 6.51
CA ASP A 41 37.89 12.17 6.32
C ASP A 41 36.50 12.81 6.15
N LYS A 42 36.36 14.06 6.61
CA LYS A 42 35.11 14.83 6.58
C LYS A 42 34.62 15.09 5.15
N GLN A 43 35.51 14.99 4.16
CA GLN A 43 35.19 15.12 2.74
C GLN A 43 34.61 13.84 2.09
N TRP A 44 34.52 12.71 2.81
CA TRP A 44 33.90 11.49 2.27
C TRP A 44 32.36 11.62 2.21
N VAL A 45 31.82 11.96 1.05
CA VAL A 45 30.38 11.98 0.77
C VAL A 45 29.87 10.61 0.26
N GLY A 46 30.71 9.89 -0.50
CA GLY A 46 30.32 8.66 -1.21
C GLY A 46 29.52 8.93 -2.49
N ASN A 47 29.39 7.94 -3.37
CA ASN A 47 28.76 8.07 -4.68
C ASN A 47 27.21 8.03 -4.62
N TRP A 48 26.63 9.00 -3.91
CA TRP A 48 25.19 9.07 -3.62
C TRP A 48 24.31 9.25 -4.87
N TRP A 49 24.81 9.89 -5.93
CA TRP A 49 24.03 10.21 -7.14
C TRP A 49 23.75 8.98 -8.01
N LEU A 50 24.61 7.96 -7.95
CA LEU A 50 24.55 6.78 -8.82
C LEU A 50 23.25 5.97 -8.66
N GLY A 51 22.66 6.00 -7.47
CA GLY A 51 21.36 5.35 -7.19
C GLY A 51 20.23 5.92 -8.04
N PHE A 52 20.16 7.25 -8.21
CA PHE A 52 19.12 7.90 -9.04
C PHE A 52 19.29 7.59 -10.53
N ALA A 53 20.54 7.53 -11.02
CA ALA A 53 20.82 7.19 -12.41
C ALA A 53 20.40 5.74 -12.74
N ILE A 54 20.74 4.78 -11.87
CA ILE A 54 20.38 3.36 -12.04
C ILE A 54 18.87 3.16 -11.90
N PHE A 55 18.24 3.70 -10.85
CA PHE A 55 16.80 3.56 -10.64
C PHE A 55 15.99 4.24 -11.75
N GLY A 56 16.40 5.44 -12.18
CA GLY A 56 15.78 6.15 -13.30
C GLY A 56 15.82 5.35 -14.61
N ALA A 57 16.96 4.72 -14.92
CA ALA A 57 17.08 3.84 -16.10
C ALA A 57 16.15 2.62 -16.02
N ILE A 58 16.02 2.00 -14.83
CA ILE A 58 15.10 0.87 -14.59
C ILE A 58 13.63 1.33 -14.74
N CYS A 59 13.27 2.50 -14.22
CA CYS A 59 11.93 3.08 -14.37
C CYS A 59 11.59 3.41 -15.82
N VAL A 60 12.54 3.94 -16.61
CA VAL A 60 12.34 4.17 -18.05
C VAL A 60 12.14 2.85 -18.79
N PHE A 61 12.93 1.81 -18.49
CA PHE A 61 12.76 0.48 -19.06
C PHE A 61 11.37 -0.11 -18.75
N TRP A 62 10.94 -0.08 -17.48
CA TRP A 62 9.60 -0.54 -17.08
C TRP A 62 8.48 0.32 -17.66
N SER A 63 8.68 1.62 -17.83
CA SER A 63 7.71 2.51 -18.47
C SER A 63 7.46 2.12 -19.93
N ILE A 64 8.51 1.74 -20.68
CA ILE A 64 8.36 1.25 -22.07
C ILE A 64 7.50 -0.04 -22.12
N TRP A 65 7.70 -0.97 -21.18
CA TRP A 65 6.86 -2.18 -21.09
C TRP A 65 5.41 -1.86 -20.71
N LEU A 66 5.18 -0.95 -19.75
CA LEU A 66 3.84 -0.55 -19.32
C LEU A 66 3.07 0.25 -20.39
N LEU A 67 3.77 1.05 -21.22
CA LEU A 67 3.18 1.74 -22.37
C LEU A 67 2.70 0.78 -23.47
N GLY A 68 3.14 -0.48 -23.46
CA GLY A 68 2.64 -1.54 -24.33
C GLY A 68 1.28 -2.14 -23.91
N PHE A 69 0.78 -1.84 -22.70
CA PHE A 69 -0.53 -2.33 -22.26
C PHE A 69 -1.69 -1.51 -22.85
N PRO A 70 -2.81 -2.14 -23.24
CA PRO A 70 -4.00 -1.43 -23.69
C PRO A 70 -4.57 -0.58 -22.54
N LYS A 71 -4.88 0.70 -22.81
CA LYS A 71 -5.39 1.66 -21.82
C LYS A 71 -6.71 1.25 -21.13
N GLU A 72 -7.46 0.33 -21.72
CA GLU A 72 -8.81 -0.02 -21.30
C GLU A 72 -8.97 -1.54 -21.30
N PHE A 73 -9.19 -2.14 -20.11
CA PHE A 73 -9.56 -3.54 -20.01
C PHE A 73 -11.00 -3.73 -20.52
N PRO A 74 -11.31 -4.78 -21.31
CA PRO A 74 -12.63 -4.94 -21.93
C PRO A 74 -13.78 -5.14 -20.93
N LYS A 75 -13.51 -5.47 -19.65
CA LYS A 75 -14.52 -5.45 -18.59
C LYS A 75 -15.08 -4.04 -18.34
N THR A 76 -14.21 -3.03 -18.24
CA THR A 76 -14.60 -1.64 -17.94
C THR A 76 -15.44 -1.01 -19.05
N LYS A 77 -15.25 -1.45 -20.31
CA LYS A 77 -16.13 -1.08 -21.43
C LYS A 77 -17.55 -1.62 -21.20
N LYS A 78 -17.69 -2.92 -20.94
CA LYS A 78 -18.99 -3.56 -20.70
C LYS A 78 -19.76 -2.97 -19.52
N LEU A 79 -19.11 -2.65 -18.40
CA LEU A 79 -19.79 -1.99 -17.28
C LEU A 79 -20.32 -0.61 -17.70
N ARG A 80 -19.49 0.24 -18.30
CA ARG A 80 -19.92 1.56 -18.81
C ARG A 80 -21.03 1.47 -19.87
N GLU A 81 -20.99 0.46 -20.73
CA GLU A 81 -22.01 0.21 -21.74
C GLU A 81 -23.34 -0.22 -21.09
N MET A 82 -23.31 -1.05 -20.04
CA MET A 82 -24.52 -1.40 -19.27
C MET A 82 -25.07 -0.20 -18.47
N GLU A 83 -24.21 0.55 -17.77
CA GLU A 83 -24.56 1.81 -17.08
C GLU A 83 -25.28 2.79 -18.02
N LEU A 84 -24.77 2.99 -19.24
CA LEU A 84 -25.39 3.85 -20.25
C LEU A 84 -26.76 3.33 -20.72
N CYS A 85 -26.89 2.04 -21.03
CA CYS A 85 -28.17 1.46 -21.45
C CYS A 85 -29.23 1.53 -20.36
N GLN A 86 -28.84 1.38 -19.09
CA GLN A 86 -29.75 1.45 -17.94
C GLN A 86 -30.29 2.88 -17.74
N VAL A 87 -29.43 3.90 -17.89
CA VAL A 87 -29.82 5.32 -17.86
C VAL A 87 -30.73 5.71 -19.03
N GLU A 88 -30.46 5.23 -20.25
CA GLU A 88 -31.35 5.49 -21.41
C GLU A 88 -32.74 4.84 -21.24
N THR A 89 -32.80 3.68 -20.59
CA THR A 89 -34.06 2.94 -20.34
C THR A 89 -34.91 3.63 -19.27
N SER A 90 -34.30 4.10 -18.18
CA SER A 90 -35.00 4.80 -17.08
C SER A 90 -35.75 6.08 -17.52
N THR A 91 -35.37 6.67 -18.66
CA THR A 91 -35.92 7.95 -19.15
C THR A 91 -37.25 7.80 -19.93
N LYS A 92 -37.86 6.59 -20.01
CA LYS A 92 -39.06 6.32 -20.84
C LYS A 92 -40.15 5.43 -20.20
N VAL A 93 -40.82 5.97 -19.17
CA VAL A 93 -42.29 5.98 -18.89
C VAL A 93 -43.20 5.13 -19.84
N PRO A 94 -44.24 4.36 -19.40
CA PRO A 94 -44.63 3.91 -18.03
C PRO A 94 -45.21 2.45 -17.87
N ASN A 95 -45.37 2.00 -16.61
CA ASN A 95 -46.44 1.15 -16.01
C ASN A 95 -46.74 -0.32 -16.48
N GLU A 96 -47.48 -1.03 -15.62
CA GLU A 96 -48.21 -2.32 -15.79
C GLU A 96 -47.45 -3.65 -15.60
N ASP A 97 -47.32 -4.01 -14.32
CA ASP A 97 -47.84 -5.22 -13.63
C ASP A 97 -47.63 -6.66 -14.17
N LYS A 98 -47.58 -7.61 -13.20
CA LYS A 98 -47.71 -9.08 -13.28
C LYS A 98 -46.49 -9.87 -13.79
N GLU A 99 -46.16 -11.07 -13.30
CA GLU A 99 -46.49 -11.89 -12.11
C GLU A 99 -45.47 -13.08 -12.10
N GLU A 100 -45.12 -13.63 -10.92
CA GLU A 100 -44.85 -15.07 -10.59
C GLU A 100 -43.99 -15.95 -11.56
N GLU A 101 -42.96 -16.76 -11.19
CA GLU A 101 -42.45 -17.39 -9.93
C GLU A 101 -40.93 -17.76 -10.13
N GLU A 102 -40.08 -17.82 -9.07
CA GLU A 102 -39.38 -19.01 -8.44
C GLU A 102 -38.74 -20.06 -9.40
N GLU A 103 -37.53 -20.65 -9.27
CA GLU A 103 -36.41 -20.75 -8.26
C GLU A 103 -35.05 -20.30 -8.92
N GLU A 104 -33.80 -20.31 -8.39
CA GLU A 104 -33.09 -20.71 -7.13
C GLU A 104 -31.97 -19.63 -6.85
N GLU A 105 -31.54 -19.08 -5.68
CA GLU A 105 -31.73 -19.17 -4.20
C GLU A 105 -30.55 -19.75 -3.33
N GLU A 106 -30.47 -19.32 -2.03
CA GLU A 106 -29.44 -19.56 -0.95
C GLU A 106 -28.00 -18.97 -1.20
N GLU A 107 -27.46 -17.89 -0.58
CA GLU A 107 -27.76 -17.03 0.61
C GLU A 107 -27.21 -17.53 2.01
N GLU A 108 -26.28 -16.80 2.69
CA GLU A 108 -25.63 -17.06 4.03
C GLU A 108 -25.30 -15.69 4.73
N GLU A 109 -25.78 -15.40 5.97
CA GLU A 109 -25.69 -14.05 6.67
C GLU A 109 -24.25 -13.55 7.00
N GLU A 110 -23.91 -12.26 7.24
CA GLU A 110 -24.59 -11.00 7.71
C GLU A 110 -24.88 -10.88 9.25
N GLU A 111 -25.35 -9.71 9.75
CA GLU A 111 -25.04 -9.05 11.05
C GLU A 111 -23.64 -8.35 11.04
N GLU A 112 -23.43 -7.04 10.80
CA GLU A 112 -24.20 -5.79 11.03
C GLU A 112 -24.32 -5.36 12.52
N GLU A 113 -24.30 -4.07 12.90
CA GLU A 113 -24.31 -2.81 12.14
C GLU A 113 -23.78 -1.61 12.96
N GLU A 114 -23.45 -0.49 12.29
CA GLU A 114 -24.09 0.82 12.56
C GLU A 114 -23.88 1.71 11.31
N GLU A 115 -24.93 1.94 10.51
CA GLU A 115 -24.86 2.68 9.24
C GLU A 115 -24.50 4.17 9.38
N GLU A 116 -24.00 4.77 8.29
CA GLU A 116 -24.64 6.01 7.80
C GLU A 116 -24.40 6.25 6.29
N GLY A 117 -25.14 5.52 5.44
CA GLY A 117 -25.45 5.91 4.05
C GLY A 117 -24.49 5.45 2.95
N GLU A 118 -24.76 4.28 2.36
CA GLU A 118 -24.32 3.96 1.00
C GLU A 118 -25.14 4.73 -0.05
N GLU A 119 -24.75 5.98 -0.35
CA GLU A 119 -25.12 6.58 -1.64
C GLU A 119 -24.26 5.93 -2.76
N GLU A 120 -24.88 5.33 -3.78
CA GLU A 120 -24.20 5.00 -5.05
C GLU A 120 -23.80 6.30 -5.80
N ILE A 121 -22.77 6.99 -5.29
CA ILE A 121 -22.26 8.21 -5.91
C ILE A 121 -21.46 7.83 -7.15
N SER A 122 -22.15 7.76 -8.29
CA SER A 122 -21.52 7.82 -9.61
C SER A 122 -20.65 9.08 -9.68
N TYR A 123 -19.32 8.91 -9.56
CA TYR A 123 -18.31 9.97 -9.45
C TYR A 123 -18.10 10.75 -10.76
N SER A 124 -19.18 11.33 -11.27
CA SER A 124 -19.26 11.97 -12.58
C SER A 124 -18.51 13.32 -12.66
N LYS A 125 -18.17 13.97 -11.54
CA LYS A 125 -17.56 15.32 -11.53
C LYS A 125 -16.50 15.48 -10.43
N LEU A 126 -15.33 16.01 -10.81
CA LEU A 126 -14.26 16.43 -9.90
C LEU A 126 -14.67 17.53 -8.89
N LYS A 127 -15.88 18.09 -9.02
CA LYS A 127 -16.44 19.09 -8.11
C LYS A 127 -17.01 18.49 -6.82
N ASP A 128 -17.30 17.18 -6.82
CA ASP A 128 -17.86 16.48 -5.67
C ASP A 128 -16.75 15.95 -4.74
N LEU A 129 -15.53 15.79 -5.27
CA LEU A 129 -14.30 15.47 -4.52
C LEU A 129 -14.12 16.33 -3.25
N PRO A 130 -14.16 17.69 -3.27
CA PRO A 130 -14.05 18.49 -2.05
C PRO A 130 -15.23 18.32 -1.07
N LYS A 131 -16.43 17.96 -1.54
CA LYS A 131 -17.58 17.63 -0.67
C LYS A 131 -17.30 16.32 0.07
N ALA A 132 -16.90 15.28 -0.65
CA ALA A 132 -16.52 13.97 -0.09
C ALA A 132 -15.32 14.09 0.87
N THR A 133 -14.26 14.82 0.49
CA THR A 133 -13.12 15.10 1.36
C THR A 133 -13.56 15.79 2.65
N LYS A 134 -14.43 16.80 2.59
CA LYS A 134 -14.96 17.45 3.79
C LYS A 134 -15.76 16.48 4.66
N LEU A 135 -16.59 15.61 4.08
CA LEU A 135 -17.37 14.62 4.81
C LEU A 135 -16.46 13.64 5.57
N VAL A 136 -15.47 13.06 4.89
CA VAL A 136 -14.48 12.15 5.49
C VAL A 136 -13.69 12.81 6.62
N PHE A 137 -13.19 14.05 6.41
CA PHE A 137 -12.52 14.83 7.47
C PHE A 137 -13.46 15.31 8.59
N SER A 138 -14.79 15.19 8.44
CA SER A 138 -15.75 15.52 9.51
C SER A 138 -16.01 14.34 10.46
N ARG A 139 -15.68 13.10 10.07
CA ARG A 139 -15.77 11.92 10.94
C ARG A 139 -14.54 11.87 11.85
N LEU A 140 -14.71 12.18 13.14
CA LEU A 140 -13.62 12.33 14.10
C LEU A 140 -12.64 11.12 14.20
N PRO A 141 -13.08 9.85 14.11
CA PRO A 141 -12.16 8.71 14.13
C PRO A 141 -11.14 8.71 12.98
N PHE A 142 -11.56 9.10 11.77
CA PHE A 142 -10.67 9.18 10.60
C PHE A 142 -9.53 10.19 10.84
N VAL A 143 -9.84 11.34 11.45
CA VAL A 143 -8.85 12.37 11.77
C VAL A 143 -7.82 11.87 12.79
N PHE A 144 -8.24 11.12 13.81
CA PHE A 144 -7.30 10.53 14.78
C PHE A 144 -6.45 9.40 14.19
N ILE A 145 -7.05 8.52 13.37
CA ILE A 145 -6.32 7.42 12.70
C ILE A 145 -5.26 8.00 11.74
N THR A 146 -5.64 8.96 10.88
CA THR A 146 -4.70 9.59 9.95
C THR A 146 -3.61 10.40 10.67
N LEU A 147 -3.92 11.09 11.76
CA LEU A 147 -2.91 11.76 12.59
C LEU A 147 -1.93 10.75 13.20
N GLY A 148 -2.42 9.60 13.70
CA GLY A 148 -1.59 8.53 14.23
C GLY A 148 -0.61 7.96 13.20
N VAL A 149 -1.10 7.62 12.01
CA VAL A 149 -0.27 7.15 10.88
C VAL A 149 0.76 8.22 10.46
N CYS A 150 0.37 9.50 10.40
CA CYS A 150 1.31 10.59 10.08
C CYS A 150 2.43 10.73 11.11
N LEU A 151 2.16 10.54 12.41
CA LEU A 151 3.18 10.59 13.47
C LEU A 151 4.12 9.38 13.41
N GLU A 152 3.60 8.20 13.10
CA GLU A 152 4.36 6.97 12.93
C GLU A 152 5.27 7.03 11.68
N HIS A 153 4.74 7.47 10.53
CA HIS A 153 5.53 7.73 9.32
C HIS A 153 6.59 8.83 9.53
N PHE A 154 6.27 9.89 10.26
CA PHE A 154 7.25 10.92 10.62
C PHE A 154 8.40 10.33 11.46
N ASN A 155 8.08 9.49 12.45
CA ASN A 155 9.07 8.81 13.28
C ASN A 155 9.97 7.89 12.43
N ILE A 156 9.39 7.09 11.54
CA ILE A 156 10.14 6.21 10.62
C ILE A 156 11.04 7.02 9.68
N SER A 157 10.54 8.11 9.10
CA SER A 157 11.31 8.97 8.20
C SER A 157 12.47 9.68 8.90
N ALA A 158 12.25 10.20 10.12
CA ALA A 158 13.31 10.78 10.94
C ALA A 158 14.35 9.73 11.35
N SER A 159 13.88 8.56 11.79
CA SER A 159 14.72 7.42 12.16
C SER A 159 15.61 6.95 11.00
N GLY A 160 15.04 6.73 9.82
CA GLY A 160 15.78 6.33 8.61
C GLY A 160 16.82 7.37 8.17
N THR A 161 16.55 8.66 8.40
CA THR A 161 17.48 9.75 8.08
C THR A 161 18.62 9.85 9.08
N PHE A 162 18.34 9.76 10.39
CA PHE A 162 19.31 10.08 11.43
C PHE A 162 20.03 8.86 12.04
N ILE A 163 19.39 7.68 12.13
CA ILE A 163 20.01 6.48 12.75
C ILE A 163 21.32 6.07 12.04
N PRO A 164 21.42 6.01 10.70
CA PRO A 164 22.69 5.72 10.03
C PRO A 164 23.80 6.70 10.41
N LYS A 165 23.46 7.97 10.69
CA LYS A 165 24.42 9.00 11.11
C LYS A 165 24.83 8.85 12.56
N VAL A 166 23.90 8.49 13.46
CA VAL A 166 24.19 8.18 14.87
C VAL A 166 25.07 6.94 14.98
N ILE A 167 24.80 5.88 14.20
CA ILE A 167 25.66 4.70 14.12
C ILE A 167 27.07 5.09 13.62
N GLN A 168 27.17 5.98 12.63
CA GLN A 168 28.46 6.47 12.14
C GLN A 168 29.27 7.19 13.23
N THR A 169 28.65 8.06 14.03
CA THR A 169 29.35 8.87 15.05
C THR A 169 29.65 8.10 16.33
N GLN A 170 28.76 7.20 16.77
CA GLN A 170 28.96 6.44 18.01
C GLN A 170 29.96 5.28 17.84
N PHE A 171 29.88 4.53 16.74
CA PHE A 171 30.72 3.36 16.50
C PHE A 171 31.95 3.64 15.62
N TYR A 172 32.16 4.90 15.21
CA TYR A 172 33.25 5.33 14.31
C TYR A 172 33.32 4.51 13.00
N LEU A 173 32.16 4.04 12.53
CA LEU A 173 32.01 3.21 11.34
C LEU A 173 32.01 4.06 10.06
N HIS A 174 32.37 3.42 8.95
CA HIS A 174 32.25 4.03 7.62
C HIS A 174 30.78 4.19 7.22
N PRO A 175 30.35 5.28 6.54
CA PRO A 175 28.97 5.50 6.10
C PRO A 175 28.29 4.30 5.44
N GLY A 176 28.97 3.60 4.51
CA GLY A 176 28.42 2.42 3.84
C GLY A 176 28.20 1.24 4.78
N LYS A 177 29.06 1.06 5.79
CA LYS A 177 28.88 0.03 6.83
C LYS A 177 27.77 0.40 7.83
N ALA A 178 27.65 1.67 8.20
CA ALA A 178 26.60 2.16 9.09
C ALA A 178 25.20 2.03 8.45
N ALA A 179 25.07 2.40 7.16
CA ALA A 179 23.84 2.24 6.40
C ALA A 179 23.45 0.76 6.21
N LEU A 180 24.42 -0.12 5.95
CA LEU A 180 24.18 -1.56 5.85
C LEU A 180 23.74 -2.17 7.18
N LEU A 181 24.39 -1.80 8.30
CA LEU A 181 24.01 -2.28 9.62
C LEU A 181 22.58 -1.85 9.99
N TYR A 182 22.20 -0.60 9.69
CA TYR A 182 20.82 -0.14 9.87
C TYR A 182 19.84 -0.96 9.03
N GLY A 183 20.11 -1.17 7.73
CA GLY A 183 19.29 -2.01 6.87
C GLY A 183 19.13 -3.43 7.39
N VAL A 184 20.23 -4.10 7.74
CA VAL A 184 20.26 -5.48 8.26
C VAL A 184 19.45 -5.64 9.56
N ILE A 185 19.29 -4.58 10.35
CA ILE A 185 18.43 -4.58 11.54
C ILE A 185 16.97 -4.23 11.20
N ALA A 186 16.76 -3.22 10.34
CA ALA A 186 15.42 -2.71 10.01
C ALA A 186 14.60 -3.68 9.16
N ILE A 187 15.21 -4.35 8.17
CA ILE A 187 14.51 -5.23 7.23
C ILE A 187 13.87 -6.44 7.93
N PRO A 188 14.57 -7.21 8.80
CA PRO A 188 13.94 -8.32 9.51
C PRO A 188 12.86 -7.85 10.49
N CYS A 189 13.06 -6.72 11.19
CA CYS A 189 12.03 -6.16 12.06
C CYS A 189 10.76 -5.77 11.30
N ALA A 190 10.90 -5.12 10.13
CA ALA A 190 9.77 -4.81 9.27
C ALA A 190 9.06 -6.07 8.76
N PHE A 191 9.83 -7.08 8.31
CA PHE A 191 9.28 -8.35 7.82
C PHE A 191 8.49 -9.10 8.91
N VAL A 192 9.07 -9.27 10.09
CA VAL A 192 8.42 -9.94 11.23
C VAL A 192 7.19 -9.17 11.71
N GLY A 193 7.25 -7.83 11.77
CA GLY A 193 6.10 -6.98 12.12
C GLY A 193 4.92 -7.13 11.15
N ASN A 194 5.19 -7.11 9.84
CA ASN A 194 4.15 -7.31 8.81
C ASN A 194 3.54 -8.72 8.89
N LEU A 195 4.37 -9.76 9.01
CA LEU A 195 3.86 -11.14 9.16
C LEU A 195 3.02 -11.34 10.42
N PHE A 196 3.40 -10.72 11.55
CA PHE A 196 2.64 -10.83 12.78
C PHE A 196 1.29 -10.11 12.70
N GLY A 197 1.24 -8.95 12.02
CA GLY A 197 -0.02 -8.25 11.71
C GLY A 197 -0.96 -9.10 10.85
N GLU A 198 -0.48 -9.57 9.69
CA GLU A 198 -1.24 -10.43 8.77
C GLU A 198 -1.75 -11.72 9.45
N TRP A 199 -0.94 -12.33 10.33
CA TRP A 199 -1.37 -13.46 11.15
C TRP A 199 -2.48 -13.09 12.13
N GLN A 200 -2.35 -11.97 12.85
CA GLN A 200 -3.36 -11.50 13.81
C GLN A 200 -4.69 -11.16 13.13
N TYR A 201 -4.66 -10.53 11.95
CA TYR A 201 -5.87 -10.30 11.12
C TYR A 201 -6.53 -11.62 10.71
N THR A 202 -5.74 -12.59 10.23
CA THR A 202 -6.24 -13.92 9.84
C THR A 202 -6.87 -14.66 11.04
N VAL A 203 -6.27 -14.56 12.22
CA VAL A 203 -6.81 -15.17 13.46
C VAL A 203 -8.13 -14.51 13.86
N PHE A 204 -8.23 -13.18 13.86
CA PHE A 204 -9.49 -12.49 14.15
C PHE A 204 -10.59 -12.83 13.15
N GLN A 205 -10.29 -12.87 11.85
CA GLN A 205 -11.26 -13.25 10.82
C GLN A 205 -11.78 -14.67 11.04
N ASN A 206 -10.89 -15.64 11.29
CA ASN A 206 -11.27 -17.03 11.54
C ASN A 206 -12.10 -17.21 12.83
N VAL A 207 -11.82 -16.43 13.88
CA VAL A 207 -12.63 -16.44 15.11
C VAL A 207 -14.02 -15.83 14.87
N GLY A 208 -14.13 -14.77 14.07
CA GLY A 208 -15.41 -14.17 13.68
C GLY A 208 -16.32 -15.16 12.92
N HIS A 209 -15.79 -15.80 11.87
CA HIS A 209 -16.56 -16.76 11.06
C HIS A 209 -16.93 -18.05 11.83
N ALA A 210 -16.18 -18.40 12.87
CA ALA A 210 -16.58 -19.47 13.80
C ALA A 210 -17.73 -19.02 14.72
N GLY A 211 -17.81 -17.74 15.06
CA GLY A 211 -18.88 -17.14 15.85
C GLY A 211 -20.23 -17.14 15.11
N THR A 212 -20.28 -16.58 13.89
CA THR A 212 -21.53 -16.50 13.10
C THR A 212 -22.09 -17.89 12.77
N ARG A 213 -21.27 -18.82 12.27
CA ARG A 213 -21.71 -20.19 11.98
C ARG A 213 -22.26 -20.97 13.18
N THR A 214 -21.80 -20.66 14.39
CA THR A 214 -22.38 -21.25 15.62
C THR A 214 -23.66 -20.58 16.09
N ARG A 215 -23.99 -19.37 15.60
CA ARG A 215 -25.32 -18.74 15.75
C ARG A 215 -26.32 -19.31 14.74
N GLN A 216 -26.01 -19.32 13.44
CA GLN A 216 -26.88 -19.90 12.39
C GLN A 216 -27.33 -21.33 12.74
N MET A 217 -26.38 -22.21 13.10
CA MET A 217 -26.70 -23.61 13.46
C MET A 217 -27.42 -23.76 14.82
N ALA A 218 -27.63 -22.68 15.57
CA ALA A 218 -28.47 -22.65 16.77
C ALA A 218 -29.85 -22.00 16.51
N GLY A 219 -29.93 -21.02 15.62
CA GLY A 219 -31.19 -20.40 15.18
C GLY A 219 -32.04 -21.32 14.31
N ASN A 220 -31.43 -21.97 13.31
CA ASN A 220 -32.10 -22.91 12.40
C ASN A 220 -32.32 -24.30 13.04
N ARG A 221 -32.93 -24.30 14.25
CA ARG A 221 -33.19 -25.51 15.05
C ARG A 221 -34.30 -25.34 16.11
N VAL A 222 -35.20 -24.38 15.92
CA VAL A 222 -36.33 -24.04 16.81
C VAL A 222 -37.64 -24.18 16.04
#